data_AF-A0A0U5F7Y7-F1
#
_entry.id   AF-A0A0U5F7Y7-F1
#
_cell.length_a   1.000
_cell.length_b   1.000
_cell.length_c   1.000
_cell.angle_alpha   90.00
_cell.angle_beta   90.00
_cell.angle_gamma   90.00
#
_symmetry.space_group_name_H-M   'P 1'
#
loop_
_entity.id
_entity.type
_entity.pdbx_description
1 polymer ?
#
loop_
_entity_poly.entity_id
_entity_poly.type
_entity_poly.pdbx_seq_one_letter_code
_entity_poly.pdbx_strand_id
1 'polypeptide(L)'
;MVNGLFDDAPLMQQGPVNLSRRRFMLTSAGATTGAFVLGFGLPARQARAQAAQGPKYRGTRVPAFLEIRPDNTVRLQSPFIEGGQGTFTAMAQIVGEELDAAPSTFLVENAPGRR
;
A
#
# COMPACT_ATOMS: atom_id res chain seq x y z
N MET A 1 -47.57 -34.39 -7.77
CA MET A 1 -46.37 -34.85 -7.05
C MET A 1 -45.14 -34.45 -7.85
N VAL A 2 -44.54 -33.31 -7.51
CA VAL A 2 -43.17 -32.80 -7.82
C VAL A 2 -43.25 -31.31 -7.42
N ASN A 3 -42.40 -30.70 -6.62
CA ASN A 3 -41.02 -30.98 -6.27
C ASN A 3 -40.76 -30.34 -4.89
N GLY A 4 -40.58 -31.16 -3.84
CA GLY A 4 -39.95 -30.74 -2.60
C GLY A 4 -38.49 -31.17 -2.66
N LEU A 5 -37.60 -30.26 -3.09
CA LEU A 5 -36.16 -30.44 -2.98
C LEU A 5 -35.43 -29.11 -3.24
N PHE A 6 -35.76 -28.08 -2.46
CA PHE A 6 -34.79 -27.03 -2.18
C PHE A 6 -34.13 -27.45 -0.88
N ASP A 7 -33.09 -28.27 -1.00
CA ASP A 7 -32.20 -28.59 0.10
C ASP A 7 -31.71 -27.28 0.74
N ASP A 8 -32.08 -27.10 2.01
CA ASP A 8 -31.47 -26.14 2.93
C ASP A 8 -30.00 -26.51 3.13
N ALA A 9 -29.16 -26.24 2.14
CA ALA A 9 -27.72 -26.32 2.30
C ALA A 9 -27.32 -25.27 3.36
N PRO A 10 -26.72 -25.66 4.50
CA PRO A 10 -26.37 -24.70 5.53
C PRO A 10 -25.35 -23.73 4.93
N LEU A 11 -25.76 -22.46 4.80
CA LEU A 11 -24.85 -21.36 4.54
C LEU A 11 -23.80 -21.43 5.65
N MET A 12 -22.57 -21.83 5.31
CA MET A 12 -21.48 -21.85 6.26
C MET A 12 -21.32 -20.44 6.80
N GLN A 13 -21.80 -20.22 8.03
CA GLN A 13 -21.73 -18.95 8.71
C GLN A 13 -20.26 -18.70 9.08
N GLN A 14 -19.51 -18.15 8.13
CA GLN A 14 -18.12 -17.74 8.34
C GLN A 14 -18.14 -16.45 9.17
N GLY A 15 -18.34 -16.58 10.48
CA GLY A 15 -18.14 -15.48 11.42
C GLY A 15 -16.67 -15.03 11.42
N PRO A 16 -16.39 -13.74 11.71
CA PRO A 16 -15.02 -13.25 11.75
C PRO A 16 -14.22 -14.01 12.81
N VAL A 17 -13.14 -14.68 12.38
CA VAL A 17 -12.23 -15.39 13.28
C VAL A 17 -11.47 -14.38 14.12
N ASN A 18 -11.67 -14.40 15.43
CA ASN A 18 -10.96 -13.51 16.36
C ASN A 18 -9.52 -14.01 16.56
N LEU A 19 -8.59 -13.46 15.77
CA LEU A 19 -7.18 -13.81 15.80
C LEU A 19 -6.41 -12.87 16.75
N SER A 20 -6.09 -13.35 17.96
CA SER A 20 -5.25 -12.59 18.90
C SER A 20 -3.76 -12.82 18.59
N ARG A 21 -3.02 -11.72 18.36
CA ARG A 21 -1.55 -11.73 18.17
C ARG A 21 -0.82 -12.51 19.26
N ARG A 22 -1.23 -12.35 20.53
CA ARG A 22 -0.61 -13.02 21.68
C ARG A 22 -0.79 -14.53 21.63
N ARG A 23 -1.98 -14.99 21.24
CA ARG A 23 -2.31 -16.42 21.15
C ARG A 23 -1.56 -17.07 19.99
N PHE A 24 -1.45 -16.37 18.86
CA PHE A 24 -0.65 -16.80 17.71
C PHE A 24 0.85 -16.94 18.07
N MET A 25 1.43 -15.97 18.77
CA MET A 25 2.83 -16.03 19.21
C MET A 25 3.09 -17.17 20.20
N LEU A 26 2.19 -17.41 21.16
CA LEU A 26 2.32 -18.52 22.09
C LEU A 26 2.24 -19.89 21.39
N THR A 27 1.31 -20.04 20.45
CA THR A 27 1.17 -21.29 19.70
C THR A 27 2.34 -21.55 18.75
N SER A 28 2.85 -20.51 18.07
CA SER A 28 4.01 -20.63 17.17
C SER A 28 5.32 -20.87 17.93
N ALA A 29 5.49 -20.28 19.12
CA ALA A 29 6.66 -20.54 19.96
C ALA A 29 6.77 -22.00 20.45
N GLY A 30 5.64 -22.72 20.53
CA GLY A 30 5.63 -24.16 20.86
C GLY A 30 5.96 -25.08 19.68
N ALA A 31 5.96 -24.57 18.44
CA ALA A 31 6.33 -25.29 17.24
C ALA A 31 7.84 -25.13 16.98
N THR A 32 8.67 -25.67 17.88
CA THR A 32 10.12 -25.44 17.91
C THR A 32 10.93 -26.10 16.77
N THR A 33 10.27 -26.74 15.80
CA THR A 33 10.95 -27.46 14.70
C THR A 33 10.30 -27.25 13.31
N GLY A 34 9.78 -26.06 13.02
CA GLY A 34 9.26 -25.76 11.69
C GLY A 34 9.34 -24.28 11.30
N ALA A 35 9.52 -24.00 10.01
CA ALA A 35 9.45 -22.66 9.44
C ALA A 35 8.00 -22.31 9.08
N PHE A 36 7.56 -21.08 9.37
CA PHE A 36 6.31 -20.54 8.83
C PHE A 36 6.57 -20.07 7.39
N VAL A 37 6.02 -20.78 6.41
CA VAL A 37 6.14 -20.44 4.98
C VAL A 37 4.78 -19.99 4.46
N LEU A 38 4.67 -18.72 4.07
CA LEU A 38 3.48 -18.16 3.41
C LEU A 38 3.75 -18.00 1.91
N GLY A 39 3.08 -18.80 1.08
CA GLY A 39 3.10 -18.69 -0.37
C GLY A 39 1.78 -18.13 -0.90
N PHE A 40 1.84 -17.12 -1.76
CA PHE A 40 0.69 -16.68 -2.55
C PHE A 40 1.11 -16.49 -4.02
N GLY A 41 0.26 -16.94 -4.94
CA GLY A 41 0.50 -16.83 -6.38
C GLY A 41 -0.23 -15.62 -6.94
N LEU A 42 0.50 -14.70 -7.57
CA LEU A 42 -0.12 -13.66 -8.38
C LEU A 42 -0.43 -14.26 -9.76
N PRO A 43 -1.70 -14.26 -10.25
CA PRO A 43 -1.98 -14.70 -11.60
C PRO A 43 -1.20 -13.80 -12.56
N ALA A 44 -0.33 -14.40 -13.38
CA ALA A 44 0.46 -13.71 -14.38
C ALA A 44 -0.46 -13.12 -15.46
N ARG A 45 -1.06 -11.97 -15.18
CA ARG A 45 -1.78 -11.19 -16.17
C ARG A 45 -0.74 -10.38 -16.93
N GLN A 46 -0.70 -10.55 -18.25
CA GLN A 46 0.12 -9.72 -19.13
C GLN A 46 -0.05 -8.24 -18.76
N ALA A 47 1.06 -7.56 -18.50
CA ALA A 47 1.07 -6.13 -18.23
C ALA A 47 0.51 -5.39 -19.46
N ARG A 48 -0.79 -5.02 -19.40
CA ARG A 48 -1.46 -4.26 -20.47
C ARG A 48 -0.85 -2.87 -20.70
N ALA A 49 0.11 -2.46 -19.89
CA ALA A 49 0.81 -1.19 -20.03
C ALA A 49 1.70 -1.12 -21.29
N GLN A 50 2.17 -2.24 -21.85
CA GLN A 50 3.07 -2.23 -23.01
C GLN A 50 2.36 -2.30 -24.37
N ALA A 51 1.05 -2.57 -24.40
CA ALA A 51 0.29 -2.73 -25.65
C ALA A 51 -0.40 -1.44 -26.15
N ALA A 52 -0.24 -0.31 -25.45
CA ALA A 52 -0.79 0.96 -25.92
C ALA A 52 0.14 1.59 -26.98
N GLN A 53 0.00 1.17 -28.24
CA GLN A 53 0.50 1.90 -29.42
C GLN A 53 -0.48 3.01 -29.87
N GLY A 54 -1.42 3.41 -29.01
CA GLY A 54 -2.24 4.60 -29.24
C GLY A 54 -1.44 5.89 -28.98
N PRO A 55 -1.94 7.06 -29.43
CA PRO A 55 -1.31 8.32 -29.05
C PRO A 55 -1.13 8.31 -27.53
N LYS A 56 0.09 8.58 -27.08
CA LYS A 56 0.36 8.84 -25.66
C LYS A 56 -0.51 10.03 -25.29
N TYR A 57 -1.76 9.79 -24.90
CA TYR A 57 -2.50 10.72 -24.09
C TYR A 57 -1.51 11.04 -22.99
N ARG A 58 -1.04 12.28 -22.96
CA ARG A 58 -0.26 12.79 -21.83
C ARG A 58 -1.21 12.59 -20.67
N GLY A 59 -1.12 11.42 -20.02
CA GLY A 59 -1.92 11.08 -18.85
C GLY A 59 -1.84 12.32 -18.00
N THR A 60 -3.02 12.87 -17.68
CA THR A 60 -3.18 14.18 -17.07
C THR A 60 -1.97 14.42 -16.18
N ARG A 61 -1.09 15.35 -16.57
CA ARG A 61 0.09 15.70 -15.76
C ARG A 61 -0.44 16.46 -14.56
N VAL A 62 -1.09 15.73 -13.65
CA VAL A 62 -1.35 16.20 -12.32
C VAL A 62 0.04 16.38 -11.73
N PRO A 63 0.43 17.60 -11.31
CA PRO A 63 1.69 17.78 -10.63
C PRO A 63 1.72 16.82 -9.44
N ALA A 64 2.67 15.89 -9.46
CA ALA A 64 2.81 14.91 -8.40
C ALA A 64 3.34 15.63 -7.15
N PHE A 65 2.54 15.62 -6.09
CA PHE A 65 2.97 16.15 -4.79
C PHE A 65 4.02 15.25 -4.12
N LEU A 66 4.11 13.99 -4.55
CA LEU A 66 5.06 13.01 -4.06
C LEU A 66 5.65 12.25 -5.26
N GLU A 67 6.98 12.18 -5.35
CA GLU A 67 7.72 11.49 -6.41
C GLU A 67 8.84 10.66 -5.80
N ILE A 68 8.83 9.35 -6.04
CA ILE A 68 9.94 8.45 -5.71
C ILE A 68 10.83 8.36 -6.95
N ARG A 69 12.08 8.82 -6.83
CA ARG A 69 13.03 8.87 -7.93
C ARG A 69 13.78 7.54 -8.09
N PRO A 70 14.37 7.26 -9.27
CA PRO A 70 15.13 6.03 -9.50
C PRO A 70 16.36 5.83 -8.60
N ASP A 71 16.85 6.90 -7.97
CA ASP A 71 17.96 6.89 -7.01
C ASP A 71 17.48 6.66 -5.55
N ASN A 72 16.22 6.26 -5.36
CA ASN A 72 15.55 6.07 -4.07
C ASN A 72 15.40 7.35 -3.22
N THR A 73 15.61 8.53 -3.79
CA THR A 73 15.24 9.79 -3.12
C THR A 73 13.75 10.08 -3.32
N VAL A 74 13.13 10.68 -2.31
CA VAL A 74 11.70 11.01 -2.34
C VAL A 74 11.55 12.53 -2.40
N ARG A 75 10.98 13.04 -3.48
CA ARG A 75 10.61 14.46 -3.58
C ARG A 75 9.19 14.66 -3.09
N LEU A 76 9.01 15.54 -2.13
CA LEU A 76 7.70 15.92 -1.59
C LEU A 76 7.48 17.42 -1.77
N GLN A 77 6.42 17.80 -2.48
CA GLN A 77 6.04 19.19 -2.68
C GLN A 77 4.96 19.57 -1.65
N SER A 78 5.30 20.49 -0.74
CA SER A 78 4.39 20.97 0.29
C SER A 78 3.57 22.18 -0.18
N PRO A 79 2.25 22.21 0.01
CA PRO A 79 1.45 23.41 -0.24
C PRO A 79 1.63 24.51 0.83
N PHE A 80 2.34 24.21 1.93
CA PHE A 80 2.54 25.12 3.05
C PHE A 80 3.95 25.69 3.05
N ILE A 81 4.06 27.00 3.23
CA ILE A 81 5.36 27.67 3.35
C ILE A 81 6.00 27.31 4.68
N GLU A 82 7.22 26.78 4.62
CA GLU A 82 8.08 26.59 5.79
C GLU A 82 8.70 27.93 6.23
N GLY A 83 8.48 28.29 7.49
CA GLY A 83 9.02 29.49 8.14
C GLY A 83 9.93 29.20 9.35
N GLY A 84 10.38 27.96 9.53
CA GLY A 84 11.17 27.51 10.69
C GLY A 84 10.34 26.82 11.79
N GLN A 85 9.10 26.44 11.49
CA GLN A 85 8.21 25.70 12.39
C GLN A 85 8.42 24.18 12.30
N GLY A 86 9.15 23.71 11.28
CA GLY A 86 9.49 22.30 11.10
C GLY A 86 8.41 21.48 10.39
N THR A 87 7.51 22.12 9.64
CA THR A 87 6.51 21.46 8.79
C THR A 87 7.18 20.49 7.81
N PHE A 88 8.28 20.88 7.16
CA PHE A 88 9.01 20.03 6.21
C PHE A 88 9.55 18.77 6.86
N THR A 89 10.17 18.91 8.04
CA THR A 89 10.67 17.79 8.82
C THR A 89 9.55 16.85 9.25
N ALA A 90 8.45 17.39 9.76
CA ALA A 90 7.31 16.60 10.21
C ALA A 90 6.66 15.82 9.04
N MET A 91 6.52 16.44 7.87
CA MET A 91 5.99 15.75 6.69
C MET A 91 6.92 14.62 6.21
N ALA A 92 8.24 14.84 6.19
CA ALA A 92 9.20 13.79 5.85
C ALA A 92 9.14 12.61 6.83
N GLN A 93 8.92 12.86 8.12
CA GLN A 93 8.77 11.81 9.12
C GLN A 93 7.48 11.00 8.92
N ILE A 94 6.33 11.68 8.81
CA ILE A 94 5.02 11.02 8.65
C ILE A 94 4.97 10.22 7.35
N VAL A 95 5.38 10.83 6.22
CA VAL A 95 5.35 10.15 4.93
C VAL A 95 6.43 9.06 4.86
N GLY A 96 7.59 9.28 5.48
CA GLY A 96 8.64 8.27 5.58
C GLY A 96 8.19 7.03 6.33
N GLU A 97 7.47 7.18 7.43
CA GLU A 97 6.91 6.06 8.21
C GLU A 97 5.93 5.22 7.37
N GLU A 98 5.04 5.86 6.62
CA GLU A 98 4.06 5.17 5.77
C GLU A 98 4.69 4.46 4.55
N LEU A 99 5.80 5.00 4.03
CA LEU A 99 6.51 4.44 2.88
C LEU A 99 7.64 3.49 3.26
N ASP A 100 7.90 3.27 4.55
CA ASP A 100 9.08 2.57 5.07
C ASP A 100 10.40 3.13 4.47
N ALA A 101 10.49 4.46 4.42
CA ALA A 101 11.61 5.20 3.87
C ALA A 101 12.25 6.10 4.94
N ALA A 102 13.58 6.12 5.00
CA ALA A 102 14.30 6.95 5.95
C ALA A 102 14.02 8.45 5.68
N PRO A 103 13.65 9.26 6.70
CA PRO A 103 13.35 10.68 6.49
C PRO A 103 14.48 11.49 5.85
N SER A 104 15.72 11.04 5.98
CA SER A 104 16.90 11.64 5.35
C SER A 104 16.93 11.49 3.82
N THR A 105 16.11 10.62 3.23
CA THR A 105 16.02 10.44 1.77
C THR A 105 15.01 11.41 1.14
N PHE A 106 14.29 12.19 1.95
CA PHE A 106 13.30 13.15 1.49
C PHE A 106 13.92 14.50 1.13
N LEU A 107 13.52 15.01 -0.04
CA LEU A 107 13.70 16.40 -0.45
C LEU A 107 12.33 17.07 -0.44
N VAL A 108 12.09 17.87 0.58
CA VAL A 108 10.82 18.60 0.75
C VAL A 108 10.98 20.03 0.25
N GLU A 109 10.15 20.44 -0.70
CA GLU A 109 10.16 21.78 -1.29
C GLU A 109 8.75 22.39 -1.31
N ASN A 110 8.65 23.70 -1.41
CA ASN A 110 7.35 24.34 -1.62
C ASN A 110 6.80 23.97 -2.99
N ALA A 111 5.52 23.61 -3.02
CA ALA A 111 4.80 23.37 -4.25
C ALA A 111 4.76 24.66 -5.08
N PRO A 112 4.86 24.56 -6.41
CA PRO A 112 4.72 25.71 -7.28
C PRO A 112 3.33 26.34 -7.09
N GLY A 113 3.27 27.67 -7.05
CA GLY A 113 2.01 28.39 -6.96
C GLY A 113 1.06 27.99 -8.10
N ARG A 114 -0.25 27.96 -7.81
CA ARG A 114 -1.25 27.75 -8.86
C ARG A 114 -1.23 28.97 -9.79
N ARG A 115 -0.94 28.76 -11.08
CA ARG A 115 -1.26 29.74 -12.13
C ARG A 115 -2.72 29.62 -12.52
#